data_AF-A0A1M6MMU4-F1
#
_entry.id   AF-A0A1M6MMU4-F1
#
_cell.length_a   1.000
_cell.length_b   1.000
_cell.length_c   1.000
_cell.angle_alpha   90.00
_cell.angle_beta   90.00
_cell.angle_gamma   90.00
#
_symmetry.space_group_name_H-M   'P 1'
#
loop_
_entity.id
_entity.type
_entity.pdbx_description
1 polymer ?
#
loop_
_entity_poly.entity_id
_entity_poly.type
_entity_poly.pdbx_seq_one_letter_code
_entity_poly.pdbx_strand_id
1 'polypeptide(L)' 'MTVKNQNETATGPLAEGQRWSAARKREVVLRMLRGESVDALSRELNIEIYRLEEWREKALTGIDESLKKRQGDPVQAEL' A
#
# COMPACT_ATOMS: atom_id res chain seq x y z
N MET A 1 -18.05 16.89 -16.26
CA MET A 1 -17.79 15.53 -15.73
C MET A 1 -16.34 15.47 -15.30
N THR A 2 -16.04 15.85 -14.05
CA THR A 2 -14.67 15.76 -13.52
C THR A 2 -14.49 14.37 -12.96
N VAL A 3 -13.74 13.53 -13.68
CA VAL A 3 -13.22 12.28 -13.11
C VAL A 3 -12.26 12.72 -12.01
N LYS A 4 -12.74 12.81 -10.76
CA LYS A 4 -11.85 12.95 -9.61
C LYS A 4 -10.93 11.74 -9.66
N ASN A 5 -9.65 12.00 -9.91
CA ASN A 5 -8.63 10.99 -9.83
C ASN A 5 -8.67 10.45 -8.40
N GLN A 6 -9.06 9.19 -8.23
CA GLN A 6 -9.31 8.57 -6.91
C GLN A 6 -8.02 8.45 -6.07
N ASN A 7 -6.91 8.94 -6.62
CA ASN A 7 -5.58 8.96 -6.05
C ASN A 7 -5.22 10.32 -5.42
N GLU A 8 -6.08 11.32 -5.54
CA GLU A 8 -5.88 12.61 -4.87
C GLU A 8 -6.53 12.56 -3.47
N THR A 9 -5.68 12.58 -2.44
CA THR A 9 -5.94 13.17 -1.10
C THR A 9 -6.67 12.35 -0.02
N ALA A 10 -6.53 11.02 0.02
CA ALA A 10 -6.82 10.26 1.24
C ALA A 10 -5.53 9.92 2.03
N THR A 11 -4.62 10.88 2.15
CA THR A 11 -3.30 10.65 2.76
C THR A 11 -3.26 10.94 4.26
N GLY A 12 -4.32 11.52 4.82
CA GLY A 12 -4.40 11.81 6.26
C GLY A 12 -4.79 10.59 7.12
N PRO A 13 -5.04 10.78 8.42
CA PRO A 13 -5.55 9.74 9.30
C PRO A 13 -6.95 9.27 8.87
N LEU A 14 -7.35 8.07 9.34
CA LEU A 14 -8.71 7.59 9.20
C LEU A 14 -9.63 8.23 10.24
N ALA A 15 -10.89 8.46 9.87
CA ALA A 15 -11.92 8.76 10.84
C ALA A 15 -12.21 7.53 11.73
N GLU A 16 -12.72 7.76 12.94
CA GLU A 16 -13.07 6.69 13.87
C GLU A 16 -14.02 5.66 13.20
N GLY A 17 -13.68 4.37 13.34
CA GLY A 17 -14.45 3.27 12.75
C GLY A 17 -14.18 2.98 11.26
N GLN A 18 -13.39 3.80 10.55
CA GLN A 18 -12.99 3.47 9.18
C GLN A 18 -11.91 2.38 9.14
N ARG A 19 -11.96 1.56 8.10
CA ARG A 19 -10.97 0.50 7.83
C ARG A 19 -9.96 0.97 6.80
N TRP A 20 -8.71 0.57 6.97
CA TRP A 20 -7.65 0.80 5.98
C TRP A 20 -7.88 -0.08 4.74
N SER A 21 -8.23 0.56 3.62
CA SER A 21 -8.34 -0.12 2.33
C SER A 21 -6.97 -0.48 1.76
N ALA A 22 -6.91 -1.50 0.90
CA ALA A 22 -5.65 -1.90 0.24
C ALA A 22 -5.03 -0.75 -0.57
N ALA A 23 -5.85 0.04 -1.27
CA ALA A 23 -5.40 1.22 -2.00
C ALA A 23 -4.74 2.27 -1.09
N ARG A 24 -5.32 2.53 0.08
CA ARG A 24 -4.76 3.51 1.04
C ARG A 24 -3.47 3.00 1.67
N LYS A 25 -3.39 1.72 2.03
CA LYS A 25 -2.14 1.09 2.50
C LYS A 25 -1.04 1.19 1.44
N ARG A 26 -1.37 0.90 0.17
CA ARG A 26 -0.44 1.04 -0.96
C ARG A 26 0.12 2.46 -1.04
N GLU A 27 -0.72 3.48 -0.91
CA GLU A 27 -0.25 4.86 -0.98
C GLU A 27 0.70 5.22 0.18
N VAL A 28 0.42 4.75 1.40
CA VAL A 28 1.34 4.92 2.54
C VAL A 28 2.69 4.26 2.27
N VAL A 29 2.70 3.05 1.71
CA VAL A 29 3.97 2.39 1.32
C VAL A 29 4.70 3.17 0.23
N LEU A 30 3.98 3.73 -0.76
CA LEU A 30 4.59 4.57 -1.80
C LEU A 30 5.20 5.86 -1.23
N ARG A 31 4.65 6.42 -0.15
CA ARG A 31 5.28 7.54 0.58
C ARG A 31 6.59 7.12 1.24
N MET A 32 6.61 5.98 1.93
CA MET A 32 7.83 5.42 2.53
C MET A 32 8.91 5.15 1.47
N LEU A 33 8.55 4.58 0.32
CA LEU A 33 9.48 4.31 -0.78
C LEU A 33 10.01 5.59 -1.46
N ARG A 34 9.25 6.71 -1.38
CA ARG A 34 9.72 8.04 -1.80
C ARG A 34 10.67 8.71 -0.80
N GLY A 35 10.95 8.06 0.33
CA GLY A 35 11.87 8.54 1.35
C GLY A 35 11.21 9.34 2.48
N GLU A 36 9.87 9.37 2.57
CA GLU A 36 9.21 9.95 3.74
C GLU A 36 9.51 9.14 5.01
N SER A 37 9.76 9.84 6.11
CA SER A 37 10.10 9.21 7.39
C SER A 37 8.94 8.39 7.94
N VAL A 38 9.22 7.14 8.33
CA VAL A 38 8.23 6.25 8.96
C VAL A 38 7.73 6.80 10.30
N ASP A 39 8.59 7.49 11.05
CA ASP A 39 8.19 8.16 12.30
C ASP A 39 7.22 9.33 12.03
N ALA A 40 7.46 10.10 10.96
CA ALA A 40 6.56 11.19 10.57
C ALA A 40 5.19 10.64 10.12
N LEU A 41 5.18 9.58 9.31
CA LEU A 41 3.96 8.91 8.87
C LEU A 41 3.19 8.28 10.04
N SER A 42 3.91 7.68 11.00
CA SER A 42 3.30 7.10 12.19
C SER A 42 2.52 8.15 12.99
N ARG A 43 3.12 9.32 13.21
CA ARG A 43 2.49 10.44 13.92
C ARG A 43 1.33 11.04 13.13
N GLU A 44 1.48 11.22 11.82
CA GLU A 44 0.46 11.81 10.96
C GLU A 44 -0.80 10.92 10.87
N LEU A 45 -0.60 9.62 10.68
CA LEU A 45 -1.67 8.66 10.43
C LEU A 45 -2.22 8.01 11.70
N ASN A 46 -1.57 8.25 12.84
CA ASN A 46 -1.80 7.59 14.12
C ASN A 46 -1.76 6.05 13.99
N ILE A 47 -0.75 5.55 13.28
CA ILE A 47 -0.47 4.12 13.10
C ILE A 47 0.88 3.79 13.72
N GLU A 48 0.97 2.66 14.40
CA GLU A 48 2.20 2.17 14.98
C GLU A 48 3.24 1.84 13.89
N ILE A 49 4.50 2.21 14.14
CA ILE A 49 5.62 2.01 13.20
C ILE A 49 5.70 0.55 12.72
N TYR A 50 5.55 -0.43 13.63
CA TYR A 50 5.63 -1.85 13.27
C TYR A 50 4.56 -2.26 12.23
N ARG A 51 3.37 -1.63 12.26
CA ARG A 51 2.29 -1.90 11.31
C ARG A 51 2.58 -1.28 9.95
N LEU A 52 3.22 -0.11 9.91
CA LEU A 52 3.69 0.50 8.67
C LEU A 52 4.76 -0.36 8.00
N GLU A 53 5.74 -0.84 8.77
CA GLU A 53 6.76 -1.77 8.27
C GLU A 53 6.14 -3.09 7.77
N GLU A 54 5.14 -3.63 8.46
CA GLU A 54 4.41 -4.83 8.00
C GLU A 54 3.75 -4.61 6.63
N TRP A 55 3.15 -3.45 6.40
CA TRP A 55 2.55 -3.14 5.09
C TRP A 55 3.60 -3.00 4.00
N ARG A 56 4.76 -2.41 4.32
CA ARG A 56 5.89 -2.29 3.41
C ARG A 56 6.43 -3.67 3.04
N GLU A 57 6.63 -4.56 4.00
CA GLU A 57 7.06 -5.93 3.76
C GLU A 57 6.08 -6.68 2.84
N LYS A 58 4.79 -6.67 3.18
CA LYS A 58 3.74 -7.32 2.37
C LYS A 58 3.71 -6.78 0.94
N ALA A 59 3.89 -5.47 0.75
CA ALA A 59 3.93 -4.86 -0.57
C ALA A 59 5.16 -5.31 -1.38
N LEU A 60 6.35 -5.36 -0.76
CA LEU A 60 7.57 -5.82 -1.42
C LEU A 60 7.50 -7.30 -1.78
N THR A 61 6.97 -8.15 -0.89
CA THR A 61 6.71 -9.56 -1.17
C THR A 61 5.76 -9.72 -2.35
N GLY A 62 4.65 -8.98 -2.39
CA GLY A 62 3.72 -9.04 -3.52
C GLY A 62 4.34 -8.59 -4.85
N ILE A 63 5.26 -7.61 -4.82
CA ILE A 63 6.03 -7.20 -6.01
C ILE A 63 6.94 -8.35 -6.45
N ASP A 64 7.73 -8.94 -5.54
CA ASP A 64 8.62 -10.07 -5.84
C ASP A 64 7.85 -11.27 -6.43
N GLU A 65 6.72 -11.66 -5.83
CA GLU A 65 5.85 -12.70 -6.35
C GLU A 65 5.31 -12.38 -7.74
N SER A 66 4.93 -11.11 -7.98
CA SER A 66 4.42 -10.69 -9.29
C SER A 66 5.50 -10.72 -10.38
N LEU A 67 6.74 -10.41 -10.03
CA LEU A 67 7.89 -10.43 -10.96
C LEU A 67 8.37 -11.85 -11.28
N LYS A 68 8.17 -12.81 -10.36
CA LYS A 68 8.45 -14.23 -10.60
C LYS A 68 7.50 -14.87 -11.61
N LYS A 69 6.28 -14.35 -11.75
CA LYS A 69 5.31 -14.85 -12.73
C LYS A 69 5.72 -14.44 -14.14
N ARG A 70 6.08 -15.42 -14.99
CA ARG A 70 6.30 -15.20 -16.43
C ARG A 70 4.95 -15.09 -17.14
N GLN A 71 4.75 -14.05 -17.96
CA GLN A 71 3.58 -14.01 -18.85
C GLN A 71 3.65 -15.21 -19.80
N GLY A 72 2.66 -16.10 -19.73
CA GLY A 72 2.53 -17.26 -20.63
C GLY A 72 2.99 -18.60 -20.06
N ASP A 73 3.00 -18.80 -18.74
CA ASP A 73 3.22 -20.13 -18.17
C ASP A 73 1.92 -20.98 -18.28
N PRO A 74 1.88 -22.03 -19.12
CA PRO A 74 0.65 -22.82 -19.34
C PRO A 74 0.23 -23.64 -18.10
N VAL A 75 1.07 -23.73 -17.06
CA VAL A 75 0.79 -24.52 -15.85
C VAL A 75 -0.18 -23.82 -14.89
N GLN A 76 -0.48 -22.52 -15.08
CA GLN A 76 -1.42 -21.78 -14.21
C GLN A 76 -2.88 -21.82 -14.68
N ALA A 77 -3.20 -22.50 -15.79
CA ALA A 77 -4.55 -22.56 -16.36
C ALA A 77 -5.41 -23.72 -15.82
N GLU A 78 -4.86 -24.62 -15.00
CA GLU A 78 -5.59 -25.72 -14.39
C GLU A 78 -5.43 -25.66 -12.89
N LEU A 79 -6.41 -25.08 -12.19
CA LEU A 79 -6.80 -25.33 -10.79
C LEU A 79 -8.18 -24.73 -10.53
#